data_AF-A0A7C5GBT6-F1
#
_entry.id   AF-A0A7C5GBT6-F1
#
_cell.length_a   1.000
_cell.length_b   1.000
_cell.length_c   1.000
_cell.angle_alpha   90.00
_cell.angle_beta   90.00
_cell.angle_gamma   90.00
#
_symmetry.space_group_name_H-M   'P 1'
#
loop_
_entity.id
_entity.type
_entity.pdbx_description
1 polymer ?
#
loop_
_entity_poly.entity_id
_entity_poly.type
_entity_poly.pdbx_seq_one_letter_code
_entity_poly.pdbx_strand_id
1 'polypeptide(L)'
;DKLLELDIFNPNKKIGLKNATPAQMLQKILSDSWTLQPEDKDMIVMHHKFGYEYEGEKRKLESSMVILGDDQTYTAMAKTVGLPVAIAALKILNGEIKTPGVQLPITKEVYEPILKELESYGIIFNEKKVTYLGYNPENVIG
;
A
#
# COMPACT_ATOMS: atom_id res chain seq x y z
N ASP A 1 -3.46 26.22 -9.52
CA ASP A 1 -2.72 25.37 -10.48
C ASP A 1 -3.39 24.03 -10.73
N LYS A 2 -3.40 23.08 -9.78
CA LYS A 2 -4.02 21.74 -9.99
C LYS A 2 -5.49 21.73 -10.41
N LEU A 3 -6.32 22.62 -9.85
CA LEU A 3 -7.74 22.72 -10.25
C LEU A 3 -7.92 23.28 -11.67
N LEU A 4 -7.00 24.14 -12.12
CA LEU A 4 -6.99 24.68 -13.47
C LEU A 4 -6.54 23.59 -14.46
N GLU A 5 -5.54 22.78 -14.09
CA GLU A 5 -5.08 21.61 -14.86
C GLU A 5 -6.19 20.59 -15.10
N LEU A 6 -7.05 20.33 -14.10
CA LEU A 6 -8.22 19.45 -14.23
C LEU A 6 -9.34 20.03 -15.13
N ASP A 7 -9.21 21.28 -15.55
CA ASP A 7 -10.17 21.98 -16.40
C ASP A 7 -11.59 21.97 -15.81
N ILE A 8 -11.71 22.03 -14.47
CA ILE A 8 -12.99 21.86 -13.75
C ILE A 8 -13.90 23.08 -13.87
N PHE A 9 -13.33 24.25 -14.16
CA PHE A 9 -14.06 25.51 -14.31
C PHE A 9 -14.42 25.84 -15.77
N ASN A 10 -14.19 24.92 -16.70
CA ASN A 10 -14.49 25.12 -18.10
C ASN A 10 -16.01 25.06 -18.36
N PRO A 11 -16.65 26.19 -18.76
CA PRO A 11 -18.10 26.23 -18.96
C PRO A 11 -18.58 25.35 -20.13
N ASN A 12 -17.66 24.96 -21.02
CA ASN A 12 -17.95 24.16 -22.20
C ASN A 12 -17.71 22.66 -22.00
N LYS A 13 -16.95 22.26 -20.98
CA LYS A 13 -16.62 20.85 -20.71
C LYS A 13 -17.88 20.09 -20.30
N LYS A 14 -18.14 18.97 -20.97
CA LYS A 14 -19.25 18.06 -20.64
C LYS A 14 -18.69 16.74 -20.13
N ILE A 15 -19.10 16.32 -18.94
CA ILE A 15 -18.62 15.10 -18.28
C ILE A 15 -19.18 13.81 -18.92
N GLY A 16 -20.29 13.93 -19.68
CA GLY A 16 -20.87 12.80 -20.43
C GLY A 16 -21.63 11.77 -19.57
N LEU A 17 -21.66 11.94 -18.25
CA LEU A 17 -22.42 11.08 -17.34
C LEU A 17 -23.86 11.57 -17.17
N LYS A 18 -24.83 10.64 -17.19
CA LYS A 18 -26.25 10.92 -16.91
C LYS A 18 -26.57 10.58 -15.45
N ASN A 19 -27.37 11.41 -14.78
CA ASN A 19 -27.81 11.21 -13.38
C ASN A 19 -26.66 10.93 -12.39
N ALA A 20 -25.48 11.51 -12.64
CA ALA A 20 -24.31 11.29 -11.80
C ALA A 20 -24.35 12.14 -10.53
N THR A 21 -23.85 11.58 -9.43
CA THR A 21 -23.58 12.35 -8.23
C THR A 21 -22.37 13.26 -8.44
N PRO A 22 -22.22 14.35 -7.65
CA PRO A 22 -21.02 15.18 -7.71
C PRO A 22 -19.71 14.39 -7.53
N ALA A 23 -19.71 13.35 -6.70
CA ALA A 23 -18.56 12.47 -6.50
C ALA A 23 -18.20 11.68 -7.76
N GLN A 24 -19.20 11.14 -8.48
CA GLN A 24 -18.98 10.45 -9.75
C GLN A 24 -18.48 11.40 -10.84
N MET A 25 -19.00 12.63 -10.87
CA MET A 25 -18.51 13.65 -11.80
C MET A 25 -17.04 13.98 -11.53
N LEU A 26 -16.66 14.21 -10.26
CA LEU A 26 -15.28 14.46 -9.88
C LEU A 26 -14.39 13.26 -10.20
N GLN A 27 -14.81 12.05 -9.84
CA GLN A 27 -14.07 10.82 -10.15
C GLN A 27 -13.76 10.73 -11.65
N LYS A 28 -14.74 10.98 -12.54
CA LYS A 28 -14.51 10.96 -13.99
C LYS A 28 -13.44 11.96 -14.43
N ILE A 29 -13.52 13.21 -13.94
CA ILE A 29 -12.53 14.25 -14.24
C ILE A 29 -11.14 13.81 -13.79
N LEU A 30 -11.01 13.29 -12.56
CA LEU A 30 -9.74 12.85 -12.01
C LEU A 30 -9.16 11.65 -12.76
N SER A 31 -9.99 10.65 -13.08
CA SER A 31 -9.56 9.48 -13.83
C SER A 31 -9.13 9.82 -15.25
N ASP A 32 -9.78 10.78 -15.92
CA ASP A 32 -9.38 11.20 -17.27
C ASP A 32 -8.02 11.91 -17.28
N SER A 33 -7.73 12.70 -16.24
CA SER A 33 -6.54 13.55 -16.19
C SER A 33 -5.34 12.89 -15.49
N TRP A 34 -5.57 12.07 -14.46
CA TRP A 34 -4.52 11.58 -13.54
C TRP A 34 -4.39 10.05 -13.53
N THR A 35 -4.82 9.37 -14.59
CA THR A 35 -4.47 7.96 -14.80
C THR A 35 -3.00 7.85 -15.18
N LEU A 36 -2.30 6.86 -14.61
CA LEU A 36 -0.93 6.50 -14.99
C LEU A 36 -0.83 6.33 -16.50
N GLN A 37 0.15 6.99 -17.12
CA GLN A 37 0.51 6.74 -18.51
C GLN A 37 1.31 5.43 -18.63
N PRO A 38 1.49 4.87 -19.85
CA PRO A 38 2.12 3.55 -20.01
C PRO A 38 3.48 3.39 -19.34
N GLU A 39 4.31 4.44 -19.31
CA GLU A 39 5.65 4.43 -18.72
C GLU A 39 5.70 5.02 -17.29
N ASP A 40 4.57 5.48 -16.77
CA ASP A 40 4.50 5.98 -15.39
C ASP A 40 4.62 4.83 -14.39
N LYS A 41 5.21 5.12 -13.24
CA LYS A 41 5.41 4.17 -12.15
C LYS A 41 4.68 4.65 -10.91
N ASP A 42 3.98 3.73 -10.25
CA ASP A 42 3.49 3.96 -8.90
C ASP A 42 4.54 3.55 -7.85
N MET A 43 4.27 3.92 -6.61
CA MET A 43 5.10 3.56 -5.47
C MET A 43 4.22 3.25 -4.26
N ILE A 44 4.52 2.16 -3.58
CA ILE A 44 3.93 1.82 -2.29
C ILE A 44 4.98 2.05 -1.22
N VAL A 45 4.63 2.84 -0.21
CA VAL A 45 5.43 3.08 0.98
C VAL A 45 4.64 2.65 2.20
N MET A 46 5.20 1.74 2.99
CA MET A 46 4.65 1.32 4.28
C MET A 46 5.65 1.60 5.39
N HIS A 47 5.18 2.16 6.50
CA HIS A 47 6.03 2.48 7.64
C HIS A 47 5.33 2.13 8.95
N HIS A 48 5.84 1.11 9.62
CA HIS A 48 5.43 0.75 10.97
C HIS A 48 6.40 1.35 11.98
N LYS A 49 5.85 1.93 13.06
CA LYS A 49 6.62 2.48 14.18
C LYS A 49 6.16 1.80 15.46
N PHE A 50 7.03 1.00 16.07
CA PHE A 50 6.76 0.29 17.31
C PHE A 50 7.54 0.96 18.43
N GLY A 51 6.86 1.64 19.35
CA GLY A 51 7.42 2.00 20.65
C GLY A 51 7.12 0.89 21.65
N TYR A 52 8.13 0.35 22.31
CA TYR A 52 7.97 -0.75 23.26
C TYR A 52 8.93 -0.61 24.43
N GLU A 53 8.58 -1.25 25.54
CA GLU A 53 9.46 -1.38 26.70
C GLU A 53 10.03 -2.80 26.74
N TYR A 54 11.33 -2.91 26.95
CA TYR A 54 12.00 -4.19 27.07
C TYR A 54 13.07 -4.07 28.16
N GLU A 55 12.98 -4.92 29.19
CA GLU A 55 13.89 -4.90 30.35
C GLU A 55 13.97 -3.52 31.05
N GLY A 56 12.85 -2.79 31.10
CA GLY A 56 12.77 -1.44 31.70
C GLY A 56 13.27 -0.30 30.80
N GLU A 57 13.80 -0.61 29.61
CA GLU A 57 14.23 0.39 28.64
C GLU A 57 13.17 0.65 27.57
N LYS A 58 12.89 1.93 27.31
CA LYS A 58 12.05 2.35 26.18
C LYS A 58 12.84 2.28 24.88
N ARG A 59 12.38 1.45 23.96
CA ARG A 59 12.98 1.22 22.65
C ARG A 59 11.99 1.57 21.55
N LYS A 60 12.51 1.85 20.36
CA LYS A 60 11.69 2.04 19.17
C LYS A 60 12.26 1.22 18.01
N LEU A 61 11.38 0.51 17.32
CA LEU A 61 11.67 -0.20 16.08
C LEU A 61 10.85 0.45 14.97
N GLU A 62 11.50 0.77 13.86
CA GLU A 62 10.81 1.18 12.64
C GLU A 62 11.01 0.11 11.59
N SER A 63 9.93 -0.29 10.93
CA SER A 63 9.92 -1.25 9.83
C SER A 63 9.32 -0.59 8.60
N SER A 64 10.08 -0.50 7.52
CA SER A 64 9.69 0.25 6.32
C SER A 64 9.86 -0.55 5.04
N MET A 65 8.90 -0.42 4.13
CA MET A 65 8.90 -1.06 2.82
C MET A 65 8.65 0.01 1.76
N VAL A 66 9.44 0.00 0.70
CA VAL A 66 9.28 0.86 -0.47
C VAL A 66 9.34 -0.03 -1.70
N ILE A 67 8.27 -0.05 -2.49
CA ILE A 67 8.17 -0.82 -3.73
C ILE A 67 7.80 0.13 -4.85
N LEU A 68 8.56 0.09 -5.95
CA LEU A 68 8.26 0.79 -7.19
C LEU A 68 7.58 -0.17 -8.17
N GLY A 69 6.57 0.33 -8.86
CA GLY A 69 5.99 -0.32 -10.02
C GLY A 69 6.96 -0.30 -11.19
N ASP A 70 6.74 -1.20 -12.15
CA ASP A 70 7.54 -1.23 -13.37
C ASP A 70 6.93 -0.33 -14.45
N ASP A 71 5.61 -0.37 -14.59
CA ASP A 71 4.81 0.36 -15.58
C ASP A 71 3.32 0.42 -15.15
N GLN A 72 2.44 0.91 -16.04
CA GLN A 72 1.00 0.99 -15.83
C GLN A 72 0.32 -0.38 -15.53
N THR A 73 0.90 -1.48 -15.99
CA THR A 73 0.36 -2.85 -15.81
C THR A 73 0.93 -3.50 -14.54
N TYR A 74 2.25 -3.49 -14.38
CA TYR A 74 2.97 -4.13 -13.28
C TYR A 74 3.27 -3.14 -12.15
N THR A 75 2.20 -2.56 -11.61
CA THR A 75 2.26 -1.57 -10.52
C THR A 75 2.75 -2.19 -9.21
N ALA A 76 3.35 -1.38 -8.34
CA ALA A 76 3.67 -1.75 -6.97
C ALA A 76 2.40 -2.19 -6.22
N MET A 77 1.26 -1.53 -6.46
CA MET A 77 -0.03 -1.97 -5.93
C MET A 77 -0.42 -3.37 -6.42
N ALA A 78 -0.36 -3.64 -7.72
CA ALA A 78 -0.67 -4.96 -8.27
C ALA A 78 0.23 -6.06 -7.68
N LYS A 79 1.55 -5.80 -7.56
CA LYS A 79 2.51 -6.71 -6.93
C LYS A 79 2.15 -6.98 -5.47
N THR A 80 2.01 -5.92 -4.67
CA THR A 80 1.81 -6.01 -3.20
C THR A 80 0.42 -6.51 -2.78
N VAL A 81 -0.57 -6.48 -3.67
CA VAL A 81 -1.90 -7.07 -3.43
C VAL A 81 -2.01 -8.47 -4.02
N GLY A 82 -1.58 -8.66 -5.27
CA GLY A 82 -1.77 -9.91 -6.01
C GLY A 82 -0.84 -11.04 -5.55
N LEU A 83 0.44 -10.75 -5.29
CA LEU A 83 1.41 -11.78 -4.91
C LEU A 83 1.05 -12.46 -3.57
N PRO A 84 0.68 -11.76 -2.48
CA PRO A 84 0.28 -12.43 -1.25
C PRO A 84 -0.90 -13.39 -1.44
N VAL A 85 -1.87 -13.02 -2.28
CA VAL A 85 -3.04 -13.87 -2.59
C VAL A 85 -2.60 -15.12 -3.37
N ALA A 86 -1.78 -14.95 -4.41
CA ALA A 86 -1.28 -16.06 -5.22
C ALA A 86 -0.43 -17.04 -4.39
N ILE A 87 0.47 -16.52 -3.57
CA ILE A 87 1.31 -17.33 -2.67
C ILE A 87 0.43 -18.07 -1.68
N ALA A 88 -0.49 -17.39 -0.98
CA ALA A 88 -1.40 -18.04 -0.04
C ALA A 88 -2.20 -19.18 -0.68
N ALA A 89 -2.73 -18.96 -1.89
CA ALA A 89 -3.45 -20.00 -2.64
C ALA A 89 -2.57 -21.23 -2.90
N LEU A 90 -1.33 -21.04 -3.36
CA LEU A 90 -0.37 -22.13 -3.58
C LEU A 90 -0.03 -22.86 -2.26
N LYS A 91 0.20 -22.13 -1.17
CA LYS A 91 0.49 -22.71 0.15
C LYS A 91 -0.66 -23.55 0.68
N ILE A 92 -1.91 -23.14 0.45
CA ILE A 92 -3.10 -23.93 0.80
C ILE A 92 -3.16 -25.20 -0.08
N LEU A 93 -3.02 -25.06 -1.40
CA LEU A 93 -3.10 -26.19 -2.33
C LEU A 93 -1.99 -27.23 -2.10
N ASN A 94 -0.80 -26.79 -1.73
CA ASN A 94 0.33 -27.67 -1.40
C ASN A 94 0.26 -28.25 0.04
N GLY A 95 -0.76 -27.88 0.82
CA GLY A 95 -0.93 -28.34 2.19
C GLY A 95 0.12 -27.78 3.16
N GLU A 96 0.71 -26.63 2.88
CA GLU A 96 1.55 -25.89 3.84
C GLU A 96 0.69 -25.14 4.87
N ILE A 97 -0.43 -24.55 4.43
CA ILE A 97 -1.46 -23.96 5.29
C ILE A 97 -2.64 -24.94 5.39
N LYS A 98 -2.95 -25.40 6.60
CA LYS A 98 -3.90 -26.48 6.86
C LYS A 98 -5.05 -26.07 7.76
N THR A 99 -4.88 -25.04 8.60
CA THR A 99 -5.92 -24.69 9.58
C THR A 99 -7.21 -24.28 8.85
N PRO A 100 -8.35 -24.97 9.09
CA PRO A 100 -9.59 -24.74 8.36
C PRO A 100 -10.36 -23.52 8.87
N GLY A 101 -11.44 -23.17 8.15
CA GLY A 101 -12.36 -22.10 8.54
C GLY A 101 -12.09 -20.75 7.86
N VAL A 102 -12.84 -19.73 8.27
CA VAL A 102 -12.65 -18.35 7.78
C VAL A 102 -11.57 -17.69 8.63
N GLN A 103 -10.42 -17.41 8.01
CA GLN A 103 -9.22 -16.97 8.74
C GLN A 103 -8.71 -15.61 8.26
N LEU A 104 -8.05 -14.92 9.19
CA LEU A 104 -7.22 -13.75 8.91
C LEU A 104 -5.73 -14.17 8.89
N PRO A 105 -4.86 -13.49 8.12
CA PRO A 105 -3.45 -13.85 7.98
C PRO A 105 -2.59 -13.36 9.17
N ILE A 106 -3.02 -13.68 10.40
CA ILE A 106 -2.37 -13.26 11.65
C ILE A 106 -1.63 -14.40 12.36
N THR A 107 -1.76 -15.64 11.87
CA THR A 107 -1.09 -16.81 12.41
C THR A 107 0.24 -17.05 11.70
N LYS A 108 1.23 -17.55 12.45
CA LYS A 108 2.57 -17.87 11.94
C LYS A 108 2.55 -18.79 10.73
N GLU A 109 1.71 -19.81 10.78
CA GLU A 109 1.47 -20.75 9.68
C GLU A 109 1.17 -20.04 8.36
N VAL A 110 0.47 -18.90 8.41
CA VAL A 110 0.09 -18.13 7.22
C VAL A 110 1.15 -17.09 6.89
N TYR A 111 1.48 -16.18 7.82
CA TYR A 111 2.30 -15.02 7.47
C TYR A 111 3.78 -15.36 7.25
N GLU A 112 4.36 -16.32 7.97
CA GLU A 112 5.80 -16.64 7.85
C GLU A 112 6.17 -17.16 6.45
N PRO A 113 5.50 -18.18 5.87
CA PRO A 113 5.83 -18.65 4.53
C PRO A 113 5.52 -17.61 3.46
N ILE A 114 4.45 -16.83 3.62
CA ILE A 114 4.09 -15.78 2.65
C ILE A 114 5.14 -14.67 2.65
N LEU A 115 5.52 -14.13 3.81
CA LEU A 115 6.53 -13.08 3.90
C LEU A 115 7.87 -13.56 3.35
N LYS A 116 8.29 -14.78 3.68
CA LYS A 116 9.54 -15.36 3.16
C LYS A 116 9.56 -15.47 1.64
N GLU A 117 8.44 -15.86 1.03
CA GLU A 117 8.36 -15.97 -0.42
C GLU A 117 8.27 -14.60 -1.11
N LEU A 118 7.58 -13.64 -0.50
CA LEU A 118 7.52 -12.24 -0.96
C LEU A 118 8.90 -11.58 -1.05
N GLU A 119 9.85 -11.94 -0.18
CA GLU A 119 11.24 -11.46 -0.26
C GLU A 119 11.89 -11.77 -1.63
N SER A 120 11.56 -12.92 -2.23
CA SER A 120 12.07 -13.30 -3.56
C SER A 120 11.55 -12.42 -4.70
N TYR A 121 10.44 -11.72 -4.47
CA TYR A 121 9.86 -10.72 -5.37
C TYR A 121 10.30 -9.28 -5.03
N GLY A 122 11.27 -9.12 -4.12
CA GLY A 122 11.77 -7.82 -3.68
C GLY A 122 10.85 -7.08 -2.71
N ILE A 123 9.81 -7.74 -2.19
CA ILE A 123 8.88 -7.18 -1.20
C ILE A 123 9.46 -7.44 0.19
N ILE A 124 10.30 -6.52 0.66
CA ILE A 124 11.07 -6.68 1.90
C ILE A 124 10.85 -5.48 2.82
N PHE A 125 10.60 -5.76 4.09
CA PHE A 125 10.62 -4.75 5.14
C PHE A 125 12.04 -4.57 5.67
N ASN A 126 12.48 -3.33 5.74
CA ASN A 126 13.76 -2.93 6.32
C ASN A 126 13.53 -2.42 7.74
N GLU A 127 14.20 -3.03 8.70
CA GLU A 127 14.03 -2.72 10.12
C GLU A 127 15.21 -1.93 10.68
N LYS A 128 14.91 -0.91 11.47
CA LYS A 128 15.91 -0.11 12.18
C LYS A 128 15.49 0.13 13.64
N LYS A 129 16.42 -0.12 14.56
CA LYS A 129 16.26 0.29 15.97
C LYS A 129 16.64 1.75 16.08
N VAL A 130 15.76 2.54 16.70
CA VAL A 130 15.96 3.97 16.90
C VAL A 130 15.61 4.32 18.34
N THR A 131 16.13 5.46 18.82
CA THR A 131 15.80 5.97 20.16
C THR A 131 14.32 6.30 20.24
N TYR A 132 13.66 5.92 21.34
CA TYR A 132 12.28 6.29 21.57
C TYR A 132 12.19 7.77 21.98
N LEU A 133 11.76 8.62 21.04
CA LEU A 133 11.52 10.06 21.24
C LEU A 133 10.02 10.38 21.41
N GLY A 134 9.17 9.36 21.60
CA GLY A 134 7.71 9.48 21.49
C GLY A 134 7.19 9.26 20.08
N TYR A 135 5.86 9.26 19.92
CA TYR A 135 5.19 9.02 18.63
C TYR A 135 5.15 10.26 17.73
N ASN A 136 5.43 11.46 18.27
CA ASN A 136 5.37 12.71 17.51
C ASN A 136 6.44 13.76 17.91
N PRO A 137 7.75 13.42 17.82
CA PRO A 137 8.83 14.33 18.24
C PRO A 137 9.04 15.53 17.30
N GLU A 138 8.57 15.45 16.05
CA GLU A 138 8.75 16.44 14.97
C GLU A 138 7.49 17.30 14.75
N ASN A 139 6.53 17.25 15.68
CA ASN A 139 5.26 17.95 15.50
C ASN A 139 5.49 19.46 15.66
N VAL A 140 5.74 20.14 14.53
CA VAL A 140 5.69 21.60 14.46
C VAL A 140 4.22 21.98 14.55
N ILE A 141 3.82 22.63 15.64
CA ILE A 141 2.49 23.27 15.73
C ILE A 141 2.52 24.37 14.66
N GLY A 142 1.79 24.13 13.56
CA GLY A 142 1.60 25.10 12.49
C GLY A 142 0.66 26.22 12.90
#